data_AF-A0A392RD18-F1
#
_entry.id   AF-A0A392RD18-F1
#
_cell.length_a   1.000
_cell.length_b   1.000
_cell.length_c   1.000
_cell.angle_alpha   90.00
_cell.angle_beta   90.00
_cell.angle_gamma   90.00
#
_symmetry.space_group_name_H-M   'P 1'
#
loop_
_entity.id
_entity.type
_entity.pdbx_description
1 polymer ?
#
loop_
_entity_poly.entity_id
_entity_poly.type
_entity_poly.pdbx_seq_one_letter_code
_entity_poly.pdbx_strand_id
1 'polypeptide(L)'
;GEAASLSDRLGLTLGLPAATAFLLKKQIQYRVVNGIEYSWIFMRADIEGLTEIRKLCEAGKMKIPVDKTFPITQVSEAHEAKDKRIVQGKVVLEFD
;
A
#
# COMPACT_ATOMS: atom_id res chain seq x y z
N GLY A 1 0.20 4.16 7.80
CA GLY A 1 -0.95 4.93 8.33
C GLY A 1 -0.99 4.83 9.84
N GLU A 2 -1.69 5.73 10.53
CA GLU A 2 -1.70 5.81 12.01
C GLU A 2 -2.01 4.47 12.71
N ALA A 3 -2.99 3.71 12.21
CA ALA A 3 -3.32 2.38 12.75
C ALA A 3 -2.20 1.33 12.56
N ALA A 4 -1.49 1.37 11.42
CA ALA A 4 -0.33 0.50 11.20
C ALA A 4 0.81 0.84 12.18
N SER A 5 1.05 2.14 12.42
CA SER A 5 2.09 2.57 13.36
C SER A 5 1.80 2.18 14.82
N LEU A 6 0.52 2.03 15.20
CA LEU A 6 0.14 1.53 16.53
C LEU A 6 0.46 0.04 16.67
N SER A 7 0.27 -0.74 15.60
CA SER A 7 0.66 -2.16 15.55
C SER A 7 2.17 -2.34 15.64
N ASP A 8 2.92 -1.51 14.91
CA ASP A 8 4.39 -1.60 14.86
C ASP A 8 5.06 -1.20 16.18
N ARG A 9 4.50 -0.23 16.91
CA ARG A 9 5.09 0.30 18.16
C ARG A 9 4.76 -0.51 19.41
N LEU A 10 3.59 -1.13 19.48
CA LEU A 10 3.10 -1.81 20.69
C LEU A 10 3.24 -3.34 20.60
N GLY A 11 3.77 -3.86 19.49
CA GLY A 11 3.79 -5.29 19.20
C GLY A 11 2.41 -5.85 18.87
N LEU A 12 2.35 -7.06 18.32
CA LEU A 12 1.10 -7.65 17.82
C LEU A 12 0.01 -7.82 18.89
N THR A 13 0.39 -8.17 20.12
CA THR A 13 -0.55 -8.50 21.20
C THR A 13 -1.31 -7.29 21.74
N LEU A 14 -0.69 -6.12 21.79
CA LEU A 14 -1.31 -4.88 22.28
C LEU A 14 -1.64 -3.90 21.14
N GLY A 15 -0.87 -3.94 20.07
CA GLY A 15 -1.01 -3.08 18.90
C GLY A 15 -2.23 -3.39 18.06
N LEU A 16 -2.59 -4.67 17.85
CA LEU A 16 -3.80 -5.03 17.10
C LEU A 16 -5.10 -4.61 17.81
N PRO A 17 -5.29 -4.86 19.12
CA PRO A 17 -6.45 -4.34 19.85
C PRO A 17 -6.52 -2.81 19.84
N ALA A 18 -5.39 -2.12 20.06
CA ALA A 18 -5.33 -0.66 20.07
C ALA A 18 -5.67 -0.06 18.69
N ALA A 19 -5.11 -0.62 17.61
CA ALA A 19 -5.41 -0.21 16.25
C ALA A 19 -6.89 -0.42 15.91
N THR A 20 -7.48 -1.56 16.32
CA THR A 20 -8.89 -1.86 16.08
C THR A 20 -9.81 -0.88 16.80
N ALA A 21 -9.56 -0.59 18.08
CA ALA A 21 -10.34 0.37 18.86
C ALA A 21 -10.26 1.78 18.26
N PHE A 22 -9.07 2.19 17.81
CA PHE A 22 -8.85 3.47 17.15
C PHE A 22 -9.64 3.59 15.85
N LEU A 23 -9.59 2.55 15.01
CA LEU A 23 -10.30 2.51 13.73
C LEU A 23 -11.83 2.51 13.93
N LEU A 24 -12.34 1.73 14.88
CA LEU A 24 -13.76 1.69 15.23
C LEU A 24 -14.26 3.06 15.72
N LYS A 25 -13.49 3.74 16.57
CA LYS A 25 -13.81 5.09 17.04
C LYS A 25 -13.92 6.06 15.87
N LYS A 26 -12.97 6.04 14.93
CA LYS A 26 -13.05 6.88 13.71
C LYS A 26 -14.29 6.53 12.90
N GLN A 27 -14.58 5.26 12.67
CA GLN A 27 -15.74 4.84 11.90
C GLN A 27 -17.07 5.35 12.49
N ILE A 28 -17.25 5.26 13.80
CA ILE A 28 -18.44 5.78 14.49
C ILE A 28 -18.50 7.31 14.39
N GLN A 29 -17.40 8.00 14.66
CA GLN A 29 -17.36 9.46 14.61
C GLN A 29 -17.71 10.00 13.22
N TYR A 30 -17.10 9.48 12.16
CA TYR A 30 -17.36 9.95 10.80
C TYR A 30 -18.79 9.62 10.34
N ARG A 31 -19.32 8.45 10.71
CA ARG A 31 -20.68 8.06 10.36
C ARG A 31 -21.72 8.93 11.08
N VAL A 32 -21.58 9.10 12.39
CA VAL A 32 -22.58 9.81 13.22
C VAL A 32 -22.53 11.31 13.00
N VAL A 33 -21.32 11.91 12.90
CA VAL A 33 -21.17 13.36 12.83
C VAL A 33 -21.34 13.87 11.39
N ASN A 34 -20.77 13.16 10.42
CA ASN A 34 -20.67 13.66 9.04
C ASN A 34 -21.54 12.88 8.04
N GLY A 35 -22.17 11.76 8.45
CA GLY A 35 -22.86 10.87 7.53
C GLY A 35 -21.93 10.19 6.52
N ILE A 36 -20.62 10.15 6.79
CA ILE A 36 -19.60 9.64 5.86
C ILE A 36 -19.22 8.21 6.24
N GLU A 37 -19.13 7.34 5.23
CA GLU A 37 -18.57 6.00 5.40
C GLU A 37 -17.04 6.06 5.45
N TYR A 38 -16.48 5.62 6.57
CA TYR A 38 -15.05 5.55 6.78
C TYR A 38 -14.57 4.12 6.65
N SER A 39 -13.68 3.87 5.70
CA SER A 39 -13.02 2.58 5.46
C SER A 39 -11.51 2.75 5.40
N TRP A 40 -10.78 1.69 5.75
CA TRP A 40 -9.34 1.60 5.61
C TRP A 40 -8.99 0.40 4.74
N ILE A 41 -7.90 0.52 3.98
CA ILE A 41 -7.41 -0.53 3.10
C ILE A 41 -6.06 -1.05 3.59
N PHE A 42 -5.89 -2.37 3.53
CA PHE A 42 -4.64 -3.05 3.76
C PHE A 42 -4.25 -3.81 2.50
N MET A 43 -2.94 -3.94 2.26
CA MET A 43 -2.45 -4.73 1.14
C MET A 43 -2.71 -6.22 1.41
N ARG A 44 -3.31 -6.89 0.43
CA ARG A 44 -3.58 -8.34 0.45
C ARG A 44 -3.25 -8.90 -0.93
N ALA A 45 -2.69 -10.11 -0.98
CA ALA A 45 -2.62 -10.86 -2.23
C ALA A 45 -4.05 -11.21 -2.69
N ASP A 46 -4.45 -10.79 -3.89
CA ASP A 46 -5.81 -10.91 -4.39
C ASP A 46 -5.80 -11.24 -5.89
N ILE A 47 -6.15 -12.49 -6.22
CA ILE A 47 -6.10 -12.97 -7.61
C ILE A 47 -7.17 -12.33 -8.49
N GLU A 48 -8.35 -12.06 -7.93
CA GLU A 48 -9.45 -11.44 -8.65
C GLU A 48 -9.09 -9.98 -8.96
N GLY A 49 -8.55 -9.28 -7.96
CA GLY A 49 -8.02 -7.93 -8.12
C GLY A 49 -6.92 -7.85 -9.19
N LEU A 50 -5.95 -8.77 -9.18
CA LEU A 50 -4.90 -8.84 -10.19
C LEU A 50 -5.45 -9.14 -11.59
N THR A 51 -6.46 -9.99 -11.70
CA THR A 51 -7.14 -10.31 -12.97
C THR A 51 -7.82 -9.07 -13.56
N GLU A 52 -8.45 -8.26 -12.71
CA GLU A 52 -9.10 -7.02 -13.16
C GLU A 52 -8.07 -5.96 -13.58
N ILE A 53 -6.98 -5.80 -12.83
CA ILE A 53 -5.87 -4.92 -13.21
C ILE A 53 -5.33 -5.31 -14.60
N ARG A 54 -5.14 -6.61 -14.86
CA ARG A 54 -4.70 -7.11 -16.17
C ARG A 54 -5.66 -6.68 -17.29
N LYS A 55 -6.97 -6.89 -17.13
CA LYS A 55 -7.97 -6.49 -18.15
C LYS A 55 -7.94 -4.99 -18.43
N LEU A 56 -7.78 -4.16 -17.40
CA LEU A 56 -7.68 -2.71 -17.55
C LEU A 56 -6.43 -2.30 -18.32
N CYS A 57 -5.31 -2.99 -18.09
CA CYS A 57 -4.07 -2.79 -18.85
C CYS A 57 -4.20 -3.23 -20.31
N GLU A 58 -4.76 -4.42 -20.58
CA GLU A 58 -5.00 -4.93 -21.93
C GLU A 58 -5.97 -4.04 -22.73
N ALA A 59 -6.97 -3.45 -22.05
CA ALA A 59 -7.89 -2.48 -22.64
C ALA A 59 -7.30 -1.07 -22.82
N GLY A 60 -6.04 -0.84 -22.45
CA GLY A 60 -5.37 0.46 -22.54
C GLY A 60 -5.88 1.53 -21.57
N LYS A 61 -6.76 1.17 -20.62
CA LYS A 61 -7.34 2.09 -19.62
C LYS A 61 -6.40 2.37 -18.45
N MET A 62 -5.39 1.53 -18.26
CA MET A 62 -4.39 1.64 -17.21
C MET A 62 -3.00 1.30 -17.75
N LYS A 63 -1.98 2.05 -17.34
CA LYS A 63 -0.58 1.72 -17.60
C LYS A 63 0.15 1.60 -16.27
N ILE A 64 1.09 0.66 -16.17
CA ILE A 64 1.97 0.54 -15.01
C ILE A 64 3.11 1.56 -15.20
N PRO A 65 3.23 2.58 -14.33
CA PRO A 65 4.22 3.62 -14.49
C PRO A 65 5.58 3.11 -13.99
N VAL A 66 6.31 2.40 -14.83
CA VAL A 66 7.71 2.02 -14.56
C VAL A 66 8.59 3.24 -14.85
N ASP A 67 9.33 3.69 -13.85
CA ASP A 67 10.15 4.91 -13.93
C ASP A 67 11.64 4.58 -13.94
N LYS A 68 12.08 3.57 -13.18
CA LYS A 68 13.44 3.03 -13.26
C LYS A 68 13.48 1.52 -13.20
N THR A 69 14.41 0.94 -13.94
CA THR A 69 14.71 -0.48 -13.93
C THR A 69 16.19 -0.67 -13.58
N PHE A 70 16.47 -1.63 -12.72
CA PHE A 70 17.83 -1.99 -12.30
C PHE A 70 18.02 -3.51 -12.47
N PRO A 71 19.22 -3.99 -12.82
CA PRO A 71 19.55 -5.40 -12.70
C PRO A 71 19.41 -5.87 -11.24
N ILE A 72 19.07 -7.13 -11.01
CA ILE A 72 18.93 -7.70 -9.66
C ILE A 72 20.21 -7.56 -8.83
N THR A 73 21.37 -7.52 -9.48
CA THR A 73 22.68 -7.31 -8.85
C THR A 73 22.83 -5.91 -8.24
N GLN A 74 22.00 -4.94 -8.62
CA GLN A 74 21.99 -3.55 -8.14
C GLN A 74 20.81 -3.26 -7.21
N VAL A 75 20.39 -4.26 -6.42
CA VAL A 75 19.26 -4.13 -5.49
C VAL A 75 19.46 -3.02 -4.45
N SER A 76 20.71 -2.79 -4.03
CA SER A 76 21.04 -1.75 -3.04
C SER A 76 20.75 -0.37 -3.60
N GLU A 77 21.22 -0.09 -4.82
CA GLU A 77 21.02 1.16 -5.54
C GLU A 77 19.55 1.39 -5.88
N ALA A 78 18.83 0.33 -6.24
CA ALA A 78 17.39 0.38 -6.48
C ALA A 78 16.62 0.81 -5.21
N HIS A 79 17.00 0.27 -4.04
CA HIS A 79 16.43 0.66 -2.76
C HIS A 79 16.75 2.11 -2.39
N GLU A 80 18.01 2.55 -2.57
CA GLU A 80 18.37 3.94 -2.33
C GLU A 80 17.59 4.92 -3.22
N ALA A 81 17.42 4.60 -4.51
CA ALA A 81 16.68 5.43 -5.44
C ALA A 81 15.20 5.59 -5.03
N LYS A 82 14.59 4.50 -4.54
CA LYS A 82 13.23 4.49 -3.98
C LYS A 82 13.14 5.32 -2.70
N ASP A 83 14.08 5.14 -1.77
CA ASP A 83 14.05 5.79 -0.45
C ASP A 83 14.33 7.30 -0.53
N LYS A 84 15.18 7.73 -1.47
CA LYS A 84 15.43 9.15 -1.78
C LYS A 84 14.23 9.85 -2.44
N ARG A 85 13.15 9.12 -2.77
CA ARG A 85 11.91 9.62 -3.42
C ARG A 85 12.17 10.38 -4.73
N ILE A 86 13.27 10.07 -5.41
CA ILE A 86 13.61 10.65 -6.71
C ILE A 86 12.73 10.03 -7.81
N VAL A 87 12.35 8.77 -7.62
CA VAL A 87 11.50 8.00 -8.54
C VAL A 87 10.03 8.24 -8.19
N GLN A 88 9.25 8.71 -9.15
CA GLN A 88 7.81 8.95 -8.98
C GLN A 88 6.97 7.71 -9.31
N GLY A 89 7.49 6.84 -10.17
CA GLY A 89 6.85 5.58 -10.54
C GLY A 89 7.36 4.36 -9.76
N LYS A 90 7.21 3.19 -10.38
CA LYS A 90 7.73 1.93 -9.88
C LYS A 90 9.22 1.81 -10.21
N VAL A 91 9.97 1.32 -9.23
CA VAL A 91 11.32 0.76 -9.42
C VAL A 91 11.17 -0.73 -9.67
N VAL A 92 11.71 -1.23 -10.78
CA VAL A 92 11.66 -2.64 -11.18
C VAL A 92 13.05 -3.24 -11.11
N LEU A 93 13.13 -4.49 -10.66
CA LEU A 93 14.34 -5.31 -10.70
C LEU A 93 14.19 -6.33 -11.84
N GLU A 94 15.18 -6.39 -12.71
CA GLU A 94 15.25 -7.39 -13.78
C GLU A 94 16.21 -8.52 -13.41
N PHE A 95 15.78 -9.73 -13.69
CA PHE A 95 16.57 -10.95 -13.56
C PHE A 95 16.91 -11.37 -14.99
N ASP A 96 18.15 -11.15 -15.41
CA ASP A 96 18.70 -11.73 -16.65
C ASP A 96 18.79 -13.27 -16.53
#